data_AF-A0A2Z1UFF8-F1
#
_entry.id   AF-A0A2Z1UFF8-F1
#
_cell.length_a   1.000
_cell.length_b   1.000
_cell.length_c   1.000
_cell.angle_alpha   90.00
_cell.angle_beta   90.00
_cell.angle_gamma   90.00
#
_symmetry.space_group_name_H-M   'P 1'
#
loop_
_entity.id
_entity.type
_entity.pdbx_description
1 polymer ?
#
loop_
_entity_poly.entity_id
_entity_poly.type
_entity_poly.pdbx_seq_one_letter_code
_entity_poly.pdbx_strand_id
1 'polypeptide(L)' 'VFLRFLMRDIQSIRIQVKKGLYPRRILYMEIRGQGVIPLTRTDEKFFTPREIEQKAAELAYFLRVPIEVF' A
#
# COMPACT_ATOMS: atom_id res chain seq x y z
N VAL A 1 -6.19 -16.09 -9.13
CA VAL A 1 -6.33 -16.28 -7.67
C VAL A 1 -6.91 -15.00 -7.08
N PHE A 2 -7.92 -15.11 -6.21
CA PHE A 2 -8.52 -13.96 -5.53
C PHE A 2 -8.25 -14.06 -4.04
N LEU A 3 -7.90 -12.94 -3.41
CA LEU A 3 -7.74 -12.83 -1.96
C LEU A 3 -8.99 -12.18 -1.37
N ARG A 4 -9.46 -12.66 -0.21
CA ARG A 4 -10.64 -12.14 0.48
C ARG A 4 -10.33 -11.93 1.96
N PHE A 5 -10.64 -10.73 2.45
CA PHE A 5 -10.36 -10.29 3.82
C PHE A 5 -11.59 -9.58 4.40
N LEU A 6 -11.69 -9.56 5.72
CA LEU A 6 -12.67 -8.72 6.39
C LEU A 6 -12.09 -7.31 6.53
N MET A 7 -12.89 -6.28 6.27
CA MET A 7 -12.41 -4.89 6.37
C MET A 7 -11.88 -4.55 7.77
N ARG A 8 -12.46 -5.15 8.82
CA ARG A 8 -12.01 -4.97 10.21
C ARG A 8 -10.61 -5.50 10.51
N ASP A 9 -10.09 -6.38 9.64
CA ASP A 9 -8.76 -6.97 9.80
C ASP A 9 -7.69 -6.12 9.11
N ILE A 10 -8.07 -5.10 8.32
CA ILE A 10 -7.13 -4.16 7.72
C ILE A 10 -6.61 -3.23 8.81
N GLN A 11 -5.29 -3.22 9.01
CA GLN A 11 -4.65 -2.46 10.10
C GLN A 11 -4.08 -1.13 9.62
N SER A 12 -3.42 -1.13 8.47
CA SER A 12 -2.73 0.05 7.95
C SER A 12 -2.58 -0.01 6.43
N ILE A 13 -2.45 1.17 5.82
CA ILE A 13 -1.93 1.31 4.45
C ILE A 13 -0.45 1.69 4.56
N ARG A 14 0.44 0.89 3.97
CA ARG A 14 1.88 1.09 4.08
C ARG A 14 2.49 1.53 2.77
N ILE A 15 3.36 2.52 2.80
CA ILE A 15 4.17 2.94 1.66
C ILE A 15 5.61 2.56 1.96
N GLN A 16 6.19 1.66 1.17
CA GLN A 16 7.60 1.33 1.26
C GLN A 16 8.39 2.08 0.19
N VAL A 17 9.44 2.79 0.61
CA VAL A 17 10.35 3.52 -0.29
C VAL A 17 11.59 2.67 -0.55
N LYS A 18 11.65 2.03 -1.72
CA LYS A 18 12.87 1.34 -2.14
C LYS A 18 13.89 2.35 -2.68
N LYS A 19 15.01 2.48 -1.95
CA LYS A 19 16.17 3.29 -2.36
C LYS A 19 17.04 2.53 -3.36
N GLY A 20 17.57 3.23 -4.37
CA GLY A 20 18.43 2.65 -5.43
C GLY A 20 18.50 3.54 -6.67
N LEU A 21 19.10 3.04 -7.76
CA LEU A 21 19.23 3.74 -9.05
C LEU A 21 17.88 4.24 -9.62
N TYR A 22 16.79 3.56 -9.27
CA TYR A 22 15.43 3.97 -9.59
C TYR A 22 14.58 3.91 -8.31
N PRO A 23 14.40 5.04 -7.60
CA PRO A 23 13.57 5.06 -6.40
C PRO A 23 12.13 4.71 -6.76
N ARG A 24 11.56 3.73 -6.06
CA ARG A 24 10.17 3.31 -6.25
C ARG A 24 9.45 3.29 -4.91
N ARG A 25 8.21 3.78 -4.92
CA ARG A 25 7.28 3.60 -3.81
C ARG A 25 6.41 2.39 -4.13
N ILE A 26 6.16 1.54 -3.14
CA ILE A 26 5.28 0.38 -3.28
C ILE A 26 4.21 0.50 -2.20
N LEU A 27 2.96 0.30 -2.58
CA LEU A 27 1.83 0.34 -1.67
C LEU A 27 1.50 -1.05 -1.16
N TYR A 28 1.35 -1.19 0.14
CA TYR A 28 0.93 -2.41 0.80
C TYR A 28 -0.28 -2.16 1.69
N MET A 29 -1.03 -3.22 1.93
CA MET A 29 -2.05 -3.30 2.97
C MET A 29 -1.56 -4.26 4.04
N GLU A 30 -1.59 -3.84 5.31
CA GLU A 30 -1.35 -4.74 6.42
C GLU A 30 -2.67 -5.35 6.89
N ILE A 31 -2.70 -6.68 6.96
CA ILE A 31 -3.85 -7.44 7.43
C ILE A 31 -3.47 -8.18 8.70
N ARG A 32 -4.31 -8.04 9.72
CA ARG A 32 -4.17 -8.71 11.01
C ARG A 32 -4.05 -10.21 10.81
N GLY A 33 -2.94 -10.80 11.27
CA GLY A 33 -2.69 -12.24 11.21
C GLY A 33 -2.30 -12.79 9.83
N GLN A 34 -2.22 -11.94 8.80
CA GLN A 34 -1.85 -12.35 7.43
C GLN A 34 -0.66 -11.57 6.85
N GLY A 35 -0.23 -10.50 7.52
CA GLY A 35 0.96 -9.74 7.14
C GLY A 35 0.68 -8.68 6.08
N VAL A 36 1.68 -8.36 5.27
CA VAL A 36 1.60 -7.29 4.26
C VAL A 36 1.29 -7.84 2.86
N ILE A 37 0.33 -7.22 2.19
CA ILE A 37 -0.11 -7.59 0.84
C ILE A 37 0.14 -6.41 -0.10
N PRO A 38 0.89 -6.58 -1.20
CA PRO A 38 1.12 -5.51 -2.16
C PRO A 38 -0.19 -5.16 -2.88
N LEU A 39 -0.53 -3.87 -2.92
CA LEU A 39 -1.68 -3.32 -3.66
C LEU A 39 -1.30 -2.80 -5.05
N THR A 40 -0.02 -2.55 -5.28
CA THR A 40 0.56 -2.08 -6.54
C THR A 40 1.31 -3.23 -7.20
N ARG A 41 1.08 -3.48 -8.51
CA ARG A 41 1.83 -4.53 -9.24
C ARG A 41 3.31 -4.12 -9.39
N THR A 42 4.21 -5.09 -9.41
CA THR A 42 5.68 -4.88 -9.42
C THR A 42 6.20 -4.14 -10.65
N ASP A 43 5.39 -4.13 -11.71
CA ASP A 43 5.59 -3.56 -13.05
C ASP A 43 4.93 -2.18 -13.25
N GLU A 44 4.38 -1.58 -12.19
CA GLU A 44 3.89 -0.21 -12.20
C GLU A 44 5.05 0.81 -12.28
N LYS A 45 5.73 0.84 -13.44
CA LYS A 45 6.63 1.93 -13.85
C LYS A 45 5.88 3.25 -14.10
N PHE A 46 4.56 3.23 -14.13
CA PHE A 46 3.71 4.33 -14.58
C PHE A 46 3.23 5.25 -13.45
N PHE A 47 3.28 4.83 -12.19
CA PHE A 47 2.90 5.72 -11.10
C PHE A 47 4.09 6.57 -10.66
N THR A 48 3.89 7.88 -10.75
CA THR A 48 4.73 8.86 -10.08
C THR A 48 4.63 8.66 -8.56
N PRO A 49 5.67 9.03 -7.81
CA PRO A 49 5.63 9.08 -6.36
C PRO A 49 4.36 9.66 -5.75
N ARG A 50 3.86 10.75 -6.33
CA ARG A 50 2.70 11.50 -5.86
C ARG A 50 1.41 10.72 -6.05
N GLU A 51 1.25 10.00 -7.16
CA GLU A 51 0.06 9.18 -7.40
C GLU A 51 -0.05 8.03 -6.38
N ILE A 52 1.09 7.45 -5.99
CA ILE A 52 1.11 6.41 -4.94
C ILE A 52 0.71 6.99 -3.59
N GLU A 53 1.24 8.17 -3.23
CA GLU A 53 0.88 8.86 -2.00
C GLU A 53 -0.61 9.25 -1.97
N GLN A 54 -1.15 9.73 -3.10
CA GLN A 54 -2.55 10.10 -3.21
C GLN A 54 -3.47 8.88 -3.10
N LYS A 55 -3.14 7.78 -3.78
CA LYS A 55 -3.88 6.53 -3.68
C LYS A 55 -3.83 5.94 -2.27
N ALA A 56 -2.70 6.05 -1.59
CA ALA A 56 -2.56 5.65 -0.19
C ALA A 56 -3.49 6.48 0.71
N ALA A 57 -3.53 7.79 0.52
CA ALA A 57 -4.39 8.70 1.27
C ALA A 57 -5.88 8.40 1.05
N GLU A 58 -6.31 8.18 -0.20
CA GLU A 58 -7.69 7.83 -0.53
C GLU A 58 -8.12 6.51 0.14
N LEU A 59 -7.26 5.49 0.08
CA LEU A 59 -7.54 4.18 0.69
C LEU A 59 -7.58 4.27 2.21
N ALA A 60 -6.60 4.93 2.83
CA ALA A 60 -6.55 5.10 4.28
C ALA A 60 -7.75 5.90 4.80
N TYR A 61 -8.15 6.94 4.07
CA TYR A 61 -9.34 7.73 4.38
C TYR A 61 -10.62 6.89 4.28
N PHE A 62 -10.78 6.11 3.21
CA PHE A 62 -11.94 5.24 3.01
C PHE A 62 -12.05 4.17 4.10
N LEU A 63 -10.93 3.51 4.41
CA LEU A 63 -10.87 2.40 5.38
C LEU A 63 -10.78 2.87 6.83
N ARG A 64 -10.53 4.17 7.07
CA ARG A 64 -10.31 4.76 8.41
C ARG A 64 -9.15 4.12 9.17
N VAL A 65 -8.07 3.82 8.46
CA VAL A 65 -6.83 3.23 9.00
C VAL A 65 -5.65 4.20 8.84
N PRO A 66 -4.61 4.11 9.67
CA PRO A 66 -3.42 4.94 9.52
C PRO A 66 -2.62 4.64 8.23
N ILE A 67 -1.83 5.62 7.81
CA ILE A 67 -0.79 5.47 6.79
C ILE A 67 0.55 5.31 7.50
N GLU A 68 1.32 4.29 7.12
CA GLU A 68 2.68 4.08 7.62
C GLU A 68 3.68 4.18 6.46
N VAL A 69 4.82 4.84 6.68
CA VAL A 69 5.85 5.03 5.65
C VAL A 69 7.17 4.43 6.14
N PHE A 70 7.76 3.56 5.34
CA PHE A 70 8.97 2.78 5.66
C PHE A 70 10.06 2.91 4.59
#